data_AF-A0A3A5PYV8-F1
#
_entry.id   AF-A0A3A5PYV8-F1
#
_cell.length_a   1.000
_cell.length_b   1.000
_cell.length_c   1.000
_cell.angle_alpha   90.00
_cell.angle_beta   90.00
_cell.angle_gamma   90.00
#
_symmetry.space_group_name_H-M   'P 1'
#
loop_
_entity.id
_entity.type
_entity.pdbx_description
1 polymer ?
#
loop_
_entity_poly.entity_id
_entity_poly.type
_entity_poly.pdbx_seq_one_letter_code
_entity_poly.pdbx_strand_id
1 'polypeptide(L)'
;MIKTYLSKTSIFKAFAAVCIFGISISGCTSKKKTPMETTDTTENELTMLVGTYTSGTSKGIYSYRFNEEDGTATPLSETEVENPSYLVPSADGKFVYAVSEFNNTQAAANAFAFNKEKGTLQLLNSQQTGGEDPCYIIASGNNVITANYSGSSISVFPIAKDGSLLPVSDIIQFKGTGIDEERQEKPHLHCVRITPDGKYLFADDLGTDQIHKFIINPAANAENKEAFLKEGSPAAFKVKAGSGPRHLTFSPNGHYAYLINELSGTVIAFEYKDGDLKEIQTIAADTVNAQGSADIHISPDGKFLYASNRLKADGIAIFSIHPDNGMLAKAGYQLTGIHPRNFIITPNGKYLLVACRDSNVIQVYERDTDTGLLTDVQQDIKVDKPVCIKFVP
;
A
#
# COMPACT_ATOMS: atom_id res chain seq x y z
N MET A 1 -24.47 -73.88 19.03
CA MET A 1 -23.70 -74.68 18.05
C MET A 1 -22.26 -74.16 18.13
N ILE A 2 -21.23 -74.87 18.63
CA ILE A 2 -20.69 -76.21 18.25
C ILE A 2 -20.29 -76.17 16.76
N LYS A 3 -19.04 -76.29 16.27
CA LYS A 3 -17.68 -76.65 16.76
C LYS A 3 -16.68 -75.48 16.49
N THR A 4 -15.45 -75.36 17.01
CA THR A 4 -14.56 -76.19 17.88
C THR A 4 -13.70 -77.30 17.21
N TYR A 5 -12.42 -77.03 16.86
CA TYR A 5 -11.40 -78.08 16.64
C TYR A 5 -10.00 -77.72 17.20
N LEU A 6 -9.46 -78.67 17.96
CA LEU A 6 -8.11 -78.81 18.55
C LEU A 6 -7.27 -79.71 17.60
N SER A 7 -5.94 -79.93 17.65
CA SER A 7 -4.78 -79.42 18.41
C SER A 7 -3.50 -80.18 17.99
N LYS A 8 -2.28 -79.66 18.31
CA LYS A 8 -1.04 -80.44 18.62
C LYS A 8 -0.42 -81.30 17.47
N THR A 9 0.88 -81.68 17.42
CA THR A 9 2.04 -81.55 18.37
C THR A 9 3.40 -81.65 17.64
N SER A 10 4.43 -80.98 18.19
CA SER A 10 5.84 -81.39 18.41
C SER A 10 6.68 -82.17 17.36
N ILE A 11 7.95 -81.75 17.16
CA ILE A 11 9.15 -82.58 17.47
C ILE A 11 10.45 -81.74 17.53
N PHE A 12 11.38 -82.17 18.38
CA PHE A 12 12.69 -81.57 18.70
C PHE A 12 13.73 -81.60 17.55
N LYS A 13 14.68 -80.64 17.58
CA LYS A 13 16.13 -80.92 17.70
C LYS A 13 16.89 -79.67 18.16
N ALA A 14 17.82 -79.86 19.10
CA ALA A 14 18.72 -78.82 19.62
C ALA A 14 20.15 -79.09 19.15
N PHE A 15 21.03 -78.07 19.09
CA PHE A 15 22.47 -78.27 19.30
C PHE A 15 23.24 -76.98 19.67
N ALA A 16 24.17 -77.15 20.61
CA ALA A 16 25.36 -76.35 20.95
C ALA A 16 25.27 -74.84 21.25
N ALA A 17 25.74 -74.49 22.45
CA ALA A 17 26.08 -73.13 22.87
C ALA A 17 27.52 -72.73 22.46
N VAL A 18 27.78 -71.43 22.37
CA VAL A 18 29.10 -70.82 22.62
C VAL A 18 28.88 -69.59 23.50
N CYS A 19 29.46 -69.61 24.71
CA CYS A 19 29.47 -68.46 25.60
C CYS A 19 30.73 -67.61 25.36
N ILE A 20 30.57 -66.30 25.15
CA ILE A 20 31.67 -65.34 25.22
C ILE A 20 31.27 -64.25 26.22
N PHE A 21 32.08 -64.08 27.26
CA PHE A 21 31.93 -63.01 28.24
C PHE A 21 32.28 -61.66 27.59
N GLY A 22 31.36 -60.69 27.64
CA GLY A 22 31.57 -59.30 27.24
C GLY A 22 31.18 -58.36 28.38
N ILE A 23 32.12 -57.55 28.86
CA ILE A 23 31.96 -56.69 30.04
C ILE A 23 31.02 -55.52 29.72
N SER A 24 29.95 -55.37 30.50
CA SER A 24 29.01 -54.26 30.38
C SER A 24 29.58 -52.98 31.01
N ILE A 25 30.00 -52.03 30.18
CA ILE A 25 30.31 -50.65 30.62
C ILE A 25 29.07 -49.79 30.33
N SER A 26 28.41 -49.31 31.39
CA SER A 26 27.23 -48.44 31.29
C SER A 26 27.61 -47.04 30.78
N GLY A 27 27.48 -46.82 29.47
CA GLY A 27 27.59 -45.48 28.88
C GLY A 27 26.27 -44.72 28.99
N CYS A 28 26.22 -43.68 29.83
CA CYS A 28 25.12 -42.72 29.84
C CYS A 28 25.11 -41.90 28.54
N THR A 29 24.34 -42.35 27.54
CA THR A 29 24.08 -41.55 26.34
C THR A 29 23.12 -40.40 26.66
N SER A 30 23.70 -39.24 26.95
CA SER A 30 22.99 -37.98 26.85
C SER A 30 22.34 -37.89 25.46
N LYS A 31 21.00 -37.84 25.41
CA LYS A 31 20.29 -37.47 24.20
C LYS A 31 20.65 -36.03 23.89
N LYS A 32 21.60 -35.82 22.96
CA LYS A 32 21.74 -34.53 22.29
C LYS A 32 20.37 -34.17 21.73
N LYS A 33 19.76 -33.10 22.24
CA LYS A 33 18.67 -32.43 21.54
C LYS A 33 19.25 -32.02 20.19
N THR A 34 18.70 -32.52 19.09
CA THR A 34 18.85 -31.88 17.79
C THR A 34 18.43 -30.42 17.99
N PRO A 35 19.20 -29.43 17.52
CA PRO A 35 18.70 -28.07 17.42
C PRO A 35 17.39 -28.14 16.63
N MET A 36 16.32 -27.59 17.18
CA MET A 36 15.18 -27.23 16.36
C MET A 36 15.74 -26.19 15.38
N GLU A 37 15.62 -26.41 14.08
CA GLU A 37 15.91 -25.36 13.11
C GLU A 37 14.96 -24.20 13.45
N THR A 38 15.53 -23.15 14.02
CA THR A 38 14.91 -21.84 14.00
C THR A 38 14.91 -21.40 12.55
N THR A 39 13.84 -21.73 11.83
CA THR A 39 13.47 -21.02 10.60
C THR A 39 13.58 -19.53 10.89
N ASP A 40 14.36 -18.82 10.07
CA ASP A 40 14.75 -17.44 10.35
C ASP A 40 13.48 -16.58 10.47
N THR A 41 13.20 -16.08 11.68
CA THR A 41 11.94 -15.38 11.94
C THR A 41 11.83 -14.05 11.21
N THR A 42 12.90 -13.65 10.52
CA THR A 42 13.00 -12.40 9.76
C THR A 42 12.42 -12.47 8.34
N GLU A 43 12.22 -13.66 7.75
CA GLU A 43 11.74 -13.78 6.36
C GLU A 43 10.29 -13.28 6.15
N ASN A 44 9.45 -13.31 7.20
CA ASN A 44 8.04 -12.91 7.14
C ASN A 44 7.78 -11.53 7.78
N GLU A 45 8.83 -10.78 8.09
CA GLU A 45 8.76 -9.56 8.93
C GLU A 45 9.02 -8.27 8.14
N LEU A 46 7.94 -7.60 7.75
CA LEU A 46 7.97 -6.31 7.05
C LEU A 46 8.27 -5.16 8.03
N THR A 47 8.98 -4.13 7.59
CA THR A 47 8.95 -2.85 8.31
C THR A 47 7.80 -2.00 7.79
N MET A 48 6.79 -1.77 8.61
CA MET A 48 5.64 -0.93 8.28
C MET A 48 5.87 0.52 8.74
N LEU A 49 5.47 1.47 7.90
CA LEU A 49 5.49 2.92 8.16
C LEU A 49 4.06 3.45 8.13
N VAL A 50 3.72 4.32 9.09
CA VAL A 50 2.38 4.89 9.27
C VAL A 50 2.47 6.41 9.29
N GLY A 51 1.84 7.04 8.29
CA GLY A 51 1.61 8.49 8.22
C GLY A 51 0.29 8.89 8.88
N THR A 52 0.23 10.10 9.42
CA THR A 52 -0.86 10.58 10.29
C THR A 52 -1.20 12.07 10.04
N TYR A 53 -2.30 12.54 10.63
CA TYR A 53 -2.49 13.97 10.90
C TYR A 53 -2.06 14.30 12.34
N THR A 54 -1.29 15.38 12.54
CA THR A 54 -0.74 15.79 13.85
C THR A 54 -1.61 16.81 14.59
N SER A 55 -2.84 17.04 14.14
CA SER A 55 -3.83 17.89 14.83
C SER A 55 -4.44 17.25 16.10
N GLY A 56 -3.84 16.18 16.62
CA GLY A 56 -4.31 15.39 17.76
C GLY A 56 -3.19 15.12 18.76
N THR A 57 -2.99 13.86 19.12
CA THR A 57 -1.87 13.40 19.96
C THR A 57 -0.75 12.75 19.13
N SER A 58 -0.99 12.47 17.84
CA SER A 58 0.06 12.00 16.94
C SER A 58 1.22 12.99 16.84
N LYS A 59 2.44 12.44 16.88
CA LYS A 59 3.68 13.18 16.67
C LYS A 59 4.13 13.30 15.21
N GLY A 60 3.63 12.42 14.33
CA GLY A 60 4.10 12.36 12.94
C GLY A 60 4.08 10.94 12.38
N ILE A 61 5.26 10.41 12.07
CA ILE A 61 5.40 9.08 11.46
C ILE A 61 5.67 8.03 12.55
N TYR A 62 4.98 6.90 12.49
CA TYR A 62 5.23 5.73 13.34
C TYR A 62 5.75 4.57 12.51
N SER A 63 6.57 3.71 13.11
CA SER A 63 7.08 2.49 12.48
C SER A 63 6.88 1.24 13.33
N TYR A 64 6.64 0.12 12.66
CA TYR A 64 6.33 -1.18 13.26
C TYR A 64 7.07 -2.29 12.51
N ARG A 65 7.34 -3.38 13.23
CA ARG A 65 7.65 -4.70 12.66
C ARG A 65 6.30 -5.40 12.49
N PHE A 66 5.90 -5.70 11.27
CA PHE A 66 4.63 -6.38 10.97
C PHE A 66 4.92 -7.76 10.38
N ASN A 67 4.39 -8.81 11.01
CA ASN A 67 4.52 -10.18 10.53
C ASN A 67 3.38 -10.49 9.55
N GLU A 68 3.70 -10.71 8.28
CA GLU A 68 2.68 -10.97 7.25
C GLU A 68 2.13 -12.40 7.26
N GLU A 69 2.58 -13.27 8.17
CA GLU A 69 2.04 -14.62 8.35
C GLU A 69 1.11 -14.80 9.57
N ASP A 70 1.18 -13.94 10.60
CA ASP A 70 0.25 -13.98 11.75
C ASP A 70 -0.48 -12.65 12.02
N GLY A 71 -0.17 -11.61 11.23
CA GLY A 71 -0.81 -10.30 11.31
C GLY A 71 -0.43 -9.48 12.55
N THR A 72 0.57 -9.91 13.33
CA THR A 72 0.99 -9.20 14.54
C THR A 72 1.88 -8.00 14.22
N ALA A 73 1.79 -6.96 15.06
CA ALA A 73 2.55 -5.72 14.92
C ALA A 73 3.30 -5.37 16.22
N THR A 74 4.62 -5.19 16.13
CA THR A 74 5.45 -4.71 17.24
C THR A 74 5.96 -3.29 16.94
N PRO A 75 5.72 -2.29 17.81
CA PRO A 75 6.23 -0.92 17.61
C PRO A 75 7.76 -0.88 17.56
N LEU A 76 8.30 -0.03 16.69
CA LEU A 76 9.75 0.19 16.54
C LEU A 76 10.17 1.62 16.90
N SER A 77 9.58 2.62 16.25
CA SER A 77 9.96 4.03 16.45
C SER A 77 8.79 4.99 16.18
N GLU A 78 8.94 6.21 16.68
CA GLU A 78 8.14 7.37 16.32
C GLU A 78 9.08 8.48 15.82
N THR A 79 8.60 9.37 14.95
CA THR A 79 9.38 10.46 14.36
C THR A 79 8.53 11.71 14.26
N GLU A 80 9.00 12.78 14.88
CA GLU A 80 8.32 14.07 14.92
C GLU A 80 8.41 14.77 13.54
N VAL A 81 7.25 14.98 12.93
CA VAL A 81 7.06 15.72 11.67
C VAL A 81 5.57 16.06 11.56
N GLU A 82 5.23 17.27 11.12
CA GLU A 82 3.85 17.74 11.10
C GLU A 82 3.10 17.28 9.84
N ASN A 83 1.86 16.81 10.04
CA ASN A 83 0.92 16.30 9.02
C ASN A 83 1.55 15.43 7.91
N PRO A 84 2.28 14.34 8.23
CA PRO A 84 2.82 13.39 7.26
C PRO A 84 1.72 12.46 6.72
N SER A 85 0.70 13.05 6.10
CA SER A 85 -0.53 12.34 5.72
C SER A 85 -0.35 11.37 4.55
N TYR A 86 0.74 11.49 3.81
CA TYR A 86 1.20 10.52 2.82
C TYR A 86 2.73 10.42 2.81
N LEU A 87 3.24 9.20 2.68
CA LEU A 87 4.68 8.92 2.61
C LEU A 87 4.99 7.79 1.62
N VAL A 88 6.24 7.73 1.18
CA VAL A 88 6.75 6.72 0.24
C VAL A 88 8.20 6.36 0.58
N PRO A 89 8.54 5.07 0.76
CA PRO A 89 9.93 4.65 0.84
C PRO A 89 10.60 4.70 -0.54
N SER A 90 11.92 4.88 -0.58
CA SER A 90 12.71 4.68 -1.80
C SER A 90 12.70 3.21 -2.21
N ALA A 91 12.91 2.92 -3.49
CA ALA A 91 12.92 1.56 -4.03
C ALA A 91 14.03 0.66 -3.42
N ASP A 92 15.08 1.25 -2.85
CA ASP A 92 16.15 0.54 -2.14
C ASP A 92 15.98 0.52 -0.61
N GLY A 93 14.85 1.03 -0.10
CA GLY A 93 14.50 1.03 1.33
C GLY A 93 15.41 1.89 2.24
N LYS A 94 16.28 2.75 1.68
CA LYS A 94 17.21 3.59 2.46
C LYS A 94 16.69 4.97 2.81
N PHE A 95 15.67 5.44 2.10
CA PHE A 95 15.08 6.77 2.30
C PHE A 95 13.57 6.67 2.41
N VAL A 96 12.96 7.66 3.04
CA VAL A 96 11.51 7.88 3.05
C VAL A 96 11.26 9.34 2.73
N TYR A 97 10.28 9.59 1.86
CA TYR A 97 9.80 10.92 1.54
C TYR A 97 8.37 11.05 2.06
N ALA A 98 8.08 12.11 2.80
CA ALA A 98 6.76 12.37 3.35
C ALA A 98 6.34 13.82 3.12
N VAL A 99 5.06 14.05 2.84
CA VAL A 99 4.49 15.40 2.79
C VAL A 99 4.46 16.04 4.20
N SER A 100 4.24 17.34 4.24
CA SER A 100 3.57 18.02 5.36
C SER A 100 2.34 18.71 4.79
N GLU A 101 1.16 18.08 4.94
CA GLU A 101 -0.10 18.56 4.37
C GLU A 101 -0.60 19.78 5.16
N PHE A 102 -0.31 20.96 4.63
CA PHE A 102 -0.72 22.25 5.17
C PHE A 102 -1.35 23.15 4.10
N ASN A 103 -2.42 23.83 4.47
CA ASN A 103 -3.18 24.75 3.62
C ASN A 103 -2.54 26.16 3.48
N ASN A 104 -1.21 26.24 3.63
CA ASN A 104 -0.47 27.49 3.70
C ASN A 104 1.03 27.26 3.39
N THR A 105 1.87 28.27 3.58
CA THR A 105 3.31 28.25 3.24
C THR A 105 4.17 27.23 4.00
N GLN A 106 3.61 26.51 4.99
CA GLN A 106 4.25 25.35 5.64
C GLN A 106 4.15 24.06 4.80
N ALA A 107 3.42 24.07 3.67
CA ALA A 107 3.33 22.96 2.73
C ALA A 107 4.73 22.53 2.24
N ALA A 108 5.11 21.29 2.53
CA ALA A 108 6.46 20.81 2.29
C ALA A 108 6.52 19.34 1.86
N ALA A 109 7.65 18.96 1.25
CA ALA A 109 8.12 17.60 1.12
C ALA A 109 9.38 17.42 1.98
N ASN A 110 9.40 16.37 2.80
CA ASN A 110 10.45 16.05 3.76
C ASN A 110 11.20 14.79 3.29
N ALA A 111 12.53 14.79 3.42
CA ALA A 111 13.38 13.63 3.16
C ALA A 111 13.98 13.09 4.44
N PHE A 112 13.93 11.76 4.61
CA PHE A 112 14.48 11.06 5.75
C PHE A 112 15.42 9.95 5.28
N ALA A 113 16.58 9.82 5.93
CA ALA A 113 17.32 8.57 5.92
C ALA A 113 16.61 7.56 6.82
N PHE A 114 16.48 6.32 6.36
CA PHE A 114 15.71 5.28 7.03
C PHE A 114 16.58 4.08 7.40
N ASN A 115 16.48 3.66 8.67
CA ASN A 115 17.05 2.41 9.14
C ASN A 115 15.93 1.36 9.22
N LYS A 116 15.83 0.50 8.19
CA LYS A 116 14.79 -0.55 8.10
C LYS A 116 14.78 -1.50 9.31
N GLU A 117 15.93 -1.88 9.84
CA GLU A 117 16.05 -2.82 10.98
C GLU A 117 15.42 -2.23 12.25
N LYS A 118 15.79 -0.98 12.58
CA LYS A 118 15.36 -0.26 13.79
C LYS A 118 14.05 0.51 13.62
N GLY A 119 13.56 0.65 12.39
CA GLY A 119 12.40 1.48 12.05
C GLY A 119 12.61 2.99 12.24
N THR A 120 13.83 3.46 12.49
CA THR A 120 14.10 4.88 12.81
C THR A 120 14.28 5.73 11.55
N LEU A 121 13.68 6.91 11.54
CA LEU A 121 13.85 7.93 10.51
C LEU A 121 14.71 9.09 11.03
N GLN A 122 15.63 9.58 10.21
CA GLN A 122 16.42 10.78 10.47
C GLN A 122 16.14 11.81 9.38
N LEU A 123 15.58 12.97 9.74
CA LEU A 123 15.34 14.06 8.81
C LEU A 123 16.67 14.53 8.18
N LEU A 124 16.71 14.56 6.85
CA LEU A 124 17.82 15.11 6.06
C LEU A 124 17.55 16.58 5.77
N ASN A 125 16.39 16.88 5.17
CA ASN A 125 15.90 18.23 4.95
C ASN A 125 14.40 18.25 4.60
N SER A 126 13.88 19.47 4.49
CA SER A 126 12.53 19.79 4.03
C SER A 126 12.60 20.83 2.90
N GLN A 127 11.73 20.71 1.90
CA GLN A 127 11.59 21.67 0.79
C GLN A 127 10.13 22.09 0.68
N GLN A 128 9.86 23.39 0.48
CA GLN A 128 8.50 23.87 0.23
C GLN A 128 7.99 23.35 -1.12
N THR A 129 6.72 22.93 -1.17
CA THR A 129 6.08 22.46 -2.41
C THR A 129 5.75 23.60 -3.37
N GLY A 130 5.49 24.81 -2.84
CA GLY A 130 4.94 25.91 -3.62
C GLY A 130 3.48 25.69 -4.05
N GLY A 131 2.79 24.72 -3.43
CA GLY A 131 1.36 24.46 -3.59
C GLY A 131 0.80 23.79 -2.33
N GLU A 132 -0.30 24.32 -1.83
CA GLU A 132 -0.94 23.96 -0.57
C GLU A 132 -1.55 22.54 -0.56
N ASP A 133 -1.62 21.95 0.63
CA ASP A 133 -2.12 20.61 0.93
C ASP A 133 -1.53 19.50 0.02
N PRO A 134 -0.20 19.29 0.03
CA PRO A 134 0.41 18.11 -0.59
C PRO A 134 -0.13 16.84 0.08
N CYS A 135 -0.93 16.07 -0.67
CA CYS A 135 -1.72 14.96 -0.13
C CYS A 135 -1.33 13.58 -0.67
N TYR A 136 -0.40 13.55 -1.65
CA TYR A 136 0.17 12.34 -2.24
C TYR A 136 1.63 12.62 -2.62
N ILE A 137 2.51 11.62 -2.47
CA ILE A 137 3.93 11.72 -2.78
C ILE A 137 4.46 10.41 -3.36
N ILE A 138 5.30 10.50 -4.41
CA ILE A 138 6.03 9.38 -5.01
C ILE A 138 7.51 9.71 -5.19
N ALA A 139 8.36 8.69 -5.20
CA ALA A 139 9.75 8.77 -5.65
C ALA A 139 9.90 7.93 -6.94
N SER A 140 10.53 8.49 -7.97
CA SER A 140 10.76 7.81 -9.26
C SER A 140 12.05 8.29 -9.91
N GLY A 141 12.94 7.35 -10.24
CA GLY A 141 14.29 7.66 -10.71
C GLY A 141 15.03 8.55 -9.71
N ASN A 142 15.50 9.70 -10.17
CA ASN A 142 16.20 10.70 -9.35
C ASN A 142 15.29 11.86 -8.92
N ASN A 143 13.96 11.68 -8.87
CA ASN A 143 13.01 12.75 -8.57
C ASN A 143 11.92 12.30 -7.58
N VAL A 144 11.44 13.23 -6.77
CA VAL A 144 10.23 13.11 -5.94
C VAL A 144 9.15 14.03 -6.51
N ILE A 145 7.90 13.58 -6.47
CA ILE A 145 6.75 14.31 -7.04
C ILE A 145 5.61 14.33 -6.02
N THR A 146 5.03 15.50 -5.77
CA THR A 146 3.83 15.67 -4.92
C THR A 146 2.60 16.04 -5.73
N ALA A 147 1.42 15.62 -5.25
CA ALA A 147 0.12 16.13 -5.68
C ALA A 147 -0.41 17.12 -4.63
N ASN A 148 -0.60 18.38 -5.01
CA ASN A 148 -0.96 19.47 -4.11
C ASN A 148 -2.47 19.78 -4.28
N TYR A 149 -3.27 19.36 -3.30
CA TYR A 149 -4.73 19.38 -3.36
C TYR A 149 -5.27 20.82 -3.43
N SER A 150 -4.88 21.67 -2.47
CA SER A 150 -5.37 23.06 -2.42
C SER A 150 -4.58 23.99 -3.33
N GLY A 151 -3.32 23.68 -3.60
CA GLY A 151 -2.43 24.45 -4.48
C GLY A 151 -2.60 24.19 -5.98
N SER A 152 -3.61 23.40 -6.39
CA SER A 152 -3.98 23.13 -7.79
C SER A 152 -2.80 22.74 -8.71
N SER A 153 -1.85 21.97 -8.18
CA SER A 153 -0.54 21.74 -8.81
C SER A 153 0.08 20.37 -8.51
N ILE A 154 1.10 20.01 -9.29
CA ILE A 154 2.10 19.00 -8.93
C ILE A 154 3.47 19.68 -8.83
N SER A 155 4.30 19.24 -7.87
CA SER A 155 5.65 19.78 -7.66
C SER A 155 6.69 18.68 -7.85
N VAL A 156 7.81 19.01 -8.50
CA VAL A 156 8.91 18.06 -8.79
C VAL A 156 10.19 18.50 -8.09
N PHE A 157 10.83 17.58 -7.38
CA PHE A 157 12.05 17.80 -6.61
C PHE A 157 13.15 16.82 -7.05
N PRO A 158 14.31 17.29 -7.54
CA PRO A 158 15.45 16.41 -7.81
C PRO A 158 16.03 15.87 -6.50
N ILE A 159 16.40 14.60 -6.49
CA ILE A 159 17.04 13.92 -5.36
C ILE A 159 18.56 14.13 -5.46
N ALA A 160 19.18 14.53 -4.35
CA ALA A 160 20.63 14.65 -4.22
C ALA A 160 21.30 13.30 -3.93
N LYS A 161 22.63 13.22 -4.06
CA LYS A 161 23.38 11.94 -3.90
C LYS A 161 23.31 11.32 -2.50
N ASP A 162 22.93 12.10 -1.50
CA ASP A 162 22.70 11.67 -0.11
C ASP A 162 21.23 11.34 0.20
N GLY A 163 20.35 11.40 -0.80
CA GLY A 163 18.90 11.19 -0.66
C GLY A 163 18.11 12.41 -0.19
N SER A 164 18.76 13.56 0.08
CA SER A 164 18.06 14.80 0.39
C SER A 164 17.37 15.40 -0.85
N LEU A 165 16.36 16.26 -0.64
CA LEU A 165 15.66 16.94 -1.74
C LEU A 165 16.35 18.25 -2.11
N LEU A 166 16.64 18.46 -3.39
CA LEU A 166 16.98 19.79 -3.89
C LEU A 166 15.72 20.67 -3.94
N PRO A 167 15.87 22.02 -3.99
CA PRO A 167 14.75 22.92 -4.20
C PRO A 167 13.91 22.51 -5.42
N VAL A 168 12.60 22.75 -5.32
CA VAL A 168 11.62 22.42 -6.37
C VAL A 168 12.11 22.89 -7.75
N SER A 169 12.21 21.96 -8.70
CA SER A 169 12.69 22.23 -10.06
C SER A 169 11.57 22.62 -11.02
N ASP A 170 10.35 22.17 -10.73
CA ASP A 170 9.15 22.47 -11.52
C ASP A 170 7.90 22.47 -10.64
N ILE A 171 6.95 23.38 -10.93
CA ILE A 171 5.63 23.45 -10.31
C ILE A 171 4.62 23.60 -11.46
N ILE A 172 3.95 22.50 -11.78
CA ILE A 172 3.01 22.45 -12.89
C ILE A 172 1.62 22.81 -12.34
N GLN A 173 1.12 23.97 -12.75
CA GLN A 173 -0.14 24.57 -12.30
C GLN A 173 -1.28 24.24 -13.27
N PHE A 174 -2.40 23.76 -12.74
CA PHE A 174 -3.58 23.38 -13.52
C PHE A 174 -4.67 24.45 -13.48
N LYS A 175 -5.64 24.37 -14.39
CA LYS A 175 -6.79 25.29 -14.47
C LYS A 175 -8.04 24.55 -14.95
N GLY A 176 -9.19 24.90 -14.39
CA GLY A 176 -10.48 24.32 -14.72
C GLY A 176 -11.40 24.33 -13.49
N THR A 177 -12.62 23.85 -13.68
CA THR A 177 -13.62 23.61 -12.62
C THR A 177 -14.45 22.39 -13.02
N GLY A 178 -15.09 21.75 -12.05
CA GLY A 178 -16.07 20.68 -12.27
C GLY A 178 -17.50 21.20 -12.18
N ILE A 179 -18.42 20.33 -11.75
CA ILE A 179 -19.85 20.66 -11.58
C ILE A 179 -20.28 20.76 -10.12
N ASP A 180 -19.46 20.29 -9.19
CA ASP A 180 -19.69 20.46 -7.75
C ASP A 180 -19.14 21.83 -7.30
N GLU A 181 -20.02 22.73 -6.87
CA GLU A 181 -19.67 24.11 -6.52
C GLU A 181 -18.83 24.24 -5.24
N GLU A 182 -18.76 23.20 -4.40
CA GLU A 182 -18.01 23.18 -3.13
C GLU A 182 -16.73 22.33 -3.18
N ARG A 183 -16.68 21.33 -4.08
CA ARG A 183 -15.58 20.34 -4.17
C ARG A 183 -14.79 20.41 -5.47
N GLN A 184 -15.26 21.18 -6.46
CA GLN A 184 -14.66 21.29 -7.78
C GLN A 184 -14.62 22.76 -8.27
N GLU A 185 -14.48 23.72 -7.34
CA GLU A 185 -14.41 25.15 -7.64
C GLU A 185 -13.09 25.56 -8.35
N LYS A 186 -12.10 24.66 -8.30
CA LYS A 186 -10.78 24.75 -8.96
C LYS A 186 -10.18 23.34 -9.08
N PRO A 187 -9.00 23.15 -9.72
CA PRO A 187 -8.30 21.86 -9.76
C PRO A 187 -7.82 21.41 -8.38
N HIS A 188 -7.91 20.11 -8.14
CA HIS A 188 -7.52 19.45 -6.89
C HIS A 188 -6.75 18.17 -7.19
N LEU A 189 -5.42 18.28 -7.22
CA LEU A 189 -4.53 17.18 -7.61
C LEU A 189 -4.41 16.23 -6.41
N HIS A 190 -4.98 15.04 -6.55
CA HIS A 190 -5.12 14.10 -5.43
C HIS A 190 -4.16 12.90 -5.52
N CYS A 191 -3.62 12.59 -6.70
CA CYS A 191 -2.75 11.44 -6.88
C CYS A 191 -1.78 11.65 -8.05
N VAL A 192 -0.58 11.10 -7.94
CA VAL A 192 0.42 11.00 -9.01
C VAL A 192 0.96 9.57 -9.09
N ARG A 193 0.95 8.98 -10.28
CA ARG A 193 1.39 7.58 -10.51
C ARG A 193 2.22 7.46 -11.77
N ILE A 194 3.33 6.74 -11.67
CA ILE A 194 4.09 6.28 -12.83
C ILE A 194 3.34 5.10 -13.48
N THR A 195 3.30 5.06 -14.80
CA THR A 195 2.74 3.94 -15.56
C THR A 195 3.61 2.68 -15.45
N PRO A 196 3.04 1.47 -15.66
CA PRO A 196 3.79 0.21 -15.55
C PRO A 196 5.00 0.08 -16.49
N ASP A 197 5.01 0.82 -17.61
CA ASP A 197 6.13 0.87 -18.56
C ASP A 197 7.21 1.92 -18.21
N GLY A 198 7.02 2.70 -17.15
CA GLY A 198 7.94 3.74 -16.69
C GLY A 198 8.03 4.98 -17.60
N LYS A 199 7.23 5.08 -18.66
CA LYS A 199 7.33 6.15 -19.67
C LYS A 199 6.48 7.37 -19.37
N TYR A 200 5.40 7.21 -18.60
CA TYR A 200 4.42 8.26 -18.36
C TYR A 200 4.12 8.42 -16.87
N LEU A 201 3.72 9.64 -16.48
CA LEU A 201 3.12 9.93 -15.19
C LEU A 201 1.67 10.34 -15.45
N PHE A 202 0.73 9.76 -14.71
CA PHE A 202 -0.65 10.20 -14.63
C PHE A 202 -0.88 10.97 -13.32
N ALA A 203 -1.65 12.05 -13.39
CA ALA A 203 -2.03 12.85 -12.23
C ALA A 203 -3.56 13.00 -12.17
N ASP A 204 -4.17 12.51 -11.09
CA ASP A 204 -5.63 12.52 -10.92
C ASP A 204 -6.06 13.88 -10.35
N ASP A 205 -7.01 14.53 -11.03
CA ASP A 205 -7.54 15.85 -10.67
C ASP A 205 -9.03 15.75 -10.34
N LEU A 206 -9.31 15.72 -9.03
CA LEU A 206 -10.65 15.69 -8.46
C LEU A 206 -11.47 16.91 -8.91
N GLY A 207 -10.80 18.06 -9.03
CA GLY A 207 -11.44 19.35 -9.26
C GLY A 207 -11.86 19.62 -10.71
N THR A 208 -11.44 18.80 -11.67
CA THR A 208 -11.77 19.00 -13.10
C THR A 208 -12.32 17.76 -13.81
N ASP A 209 -12.46 16.63 -13.11
CA ASP A 209 -12.84 15.32 -13.67
C ASP A 209 -11.86 14.83 -14.75
N GLN A 210 -10.55 14.98 -14.47
CA GLN A 210 -9.47 14.63 -15.41
C GLN A 210 -8.38 13.74 -14.80
N ILE A 211 -7.73 12.95 -15.66
CA ILE A 211 -6.46 12.29 -15.42
C ILE A 211 -5.44 12.93 -16.38
N HIS A 212 -4.56 13.78 -15.88
CA HIS A 212 -3.55 14.47 -16.69
C HIS A 212 -2.40 13.52 -17.05
N LYS A 213 -1.85 13.62 -18.26
CA LYS A 213 -0.80 12.74 -18.82
C LYS A 213 0.49 13.52 -19.04
N PHE A 214 1.58 13.01 -18.47
CA PHE A 214 2.94 13.50 -18.69
C PHE A 214 3.82 12.40 -19.27
N ILE A 215 4.71 12.77 -20.19
CA ILE A 215 5.85 11.96 -20.62
C ILE A 215 7.00 12.18 -19.63
N ILE A 216 7.62 11.09 -19.20
CA ILE A 216 8.77 11.11 -18.29
C ILE A 216 10.06 11.24 -19.08
N ASN A 217 10.95 12.13 -18.65
CA ASN A 217 12.35 12.14 -19.05
C ASN A 217 13.20 11.37 -18.00
N PRO A 218 13.60 10.11 -18.27
CA PRO A 218 14.37 9.32 -17.31
C PRO A 218 15.80 9.83 -17.11
N ALA A 219 16.31 10.71 -18.00
CA ALA A 219 17.62 11.31 -17.85
C ALA A 219 17.62 12.50 -16.86
N ALA A 220 16.48 13.12 -16.57
CA ALA A 220 16.40 14.31 -15.72
C ALA A 220 16.84 14.04 -14.28
N ASN A 221 17.83 14.80 -13.83
CA ASN A 221 18.46 14.66 -12.51
C ASN A 221 19.06 15.99 -12.03
N ALA A 222 19.58 15.98 -10.80
CA ALA A 222 20.19 17.13 -10.13
C ALA A 222 21.34 17.81 -10.90
N GLU A 223 22.09 17.07 -11.73
CA GLU A 223 23.29 17.56 -12.43
C GLU A 223 22.96 18.18 -13.79
N ASN A 224 22.12 17.54 -14.62
CA ASN A 224 21.74 18.06 -15.94
C ASN A 224 20.63 19.11 -15.92
N LYS A 225 19.79 19.11 -14.87
CA LYS A 225 18.66 20.06 -14.70
C LYS A 225 17.65 20.06 -15.86
N GLU A 226 17.53 18.94 -16.55
CA GLU A 226 16.48 18.75 -17.54
C GLU A 226 15.12 18.63 -16.85
N ALA A 227 14.03 19.05 -17.51
CA ALA A 227 12.69 18.85 -16.99
C ALA A 227 12.36 17.34 -16.94
N PHE A 228 11.89 16.86 -15.78
CA PHE A 228 11.51 15.46 -15.59
C PHE A 228 10.17 15.12 -16.24
N LEU A 229 9.23 16.06 -16.27
CA LEU A 229 7.90 15.89 -16.85
C LEU A 229 7.73 16.81 -18.07
N LYS A 230 7.03 16.30 -19.07
CA LYS A 230 6.55 17.07 -20.22
C LYS A 230 5.09 16.69 -20.47
N GLU A 231 4.22 17.65 -20.78
CA GLU A 231 2.83 17.37 -21.14
C GLU A 231 2.73 16.34 -22.29
N GLY A 232 1.84 15.37 -22.12
CA GLY A 232 1.63 14.28 -23.06
C GLY A 232 0.64 14.61 -24.18
N SER A 233 0.39 13.62 -25.04
CA SER A 233 -0.70 13.63 -26.01
C SER A 233 -1.53 12.36 -25.84
N PRO A 234 -2.86 12.44 -25.61
CA PRO A 234 -3.58 13.66 -25.21
C PRO A 234 -3.02 14.24 -23.90
N ALA A 235 -3.25 15.53 -23.63
CA ALA A 235 -2.80 16.18 -22.39
C ALA A 235 -3.47 15.59 -21.15
N ALA A 236 -4.72 15.13 -21.28
CA ALA A 236 -5.48 14.50 -20.22
C ALA A 236 -6.59 13.59 -20.78
N PHE A 237 -7.00 12.61 -19.98
CA PHE A 237 -8.23 11.84 -20.17
C PHE A 237 -9.33 12.48 -19.32
N LYS A 238 -10.56 12.57 -19.86
CA LYS A 238 -11.72 13.06 -19.10
C LYS A 238 -12.56 11.88 -18.62
N VAL A 239 -13.03 11.95 -17.40
CA VAL A 239 -14.08 11.05 -16.88
C VAL A 239 -15.43 11.76 -16.87
N LYS A 240 -16.48 11.09 -16.39
CA LYS A 240 -17.81 11.67 -16.24
C LYS A 240 -17.78 12.85 -15.27
N ALA A 241 -18.43 13.96 -15.63
CA ALA A 241 -18.54 15.14 -14.76
C ALA A 241 -19.17 14.81 -13.39
N GLY A 242 -18.62 15.40 -12.32
CA GLY A 242 -19.00 15.16 -10.94
C GLY A 242 -18.50 13.83 -10.38
N SER A 243 -17.42 13.28 -10.93
CA SER A 243 -16.78 12.07 -10.41
C SER A 243 -15.82 12.38 -9.27
N GLY A 244 -14.92 13.33 -9.49
CA GLY A 244 -13.80 13.60 -8.60
C GLY A 244 -12.76 12.48 -8.56
N PRO A 245 -11.97 12.27 -9.64
CA PRO A 245 -10.82 11.36 -9.67
C PRO A 245 -9.94 11.51 -8.42
N ARG A 246 -9.72 10.43 -7.68
CA ARG A 246 -9.01 10.49 -6.41
C ARG A 246 -7.67 9.76 -6.43
N HIS A 247 -7.69 8.43 -6.51
CA HIS A 247 -6.49 7.60 -6.59
C HIS A 247 -6.63 6.61 -7.76
N LEU A 248 -5.58 6.50 -8.58
CA LEU A 248 -5.43 5.50 -9.63
C LEU A 248 -4.48 4.38 -9.20
N THR A 249 -4.77 3.13 -9.60
CA THR A 249 -3.83 2.01 -9.48
C THR A 249 -3.82 1.13 -10.73
N PHE A 250 -2.73 0.39 -10.96
CA PHE A 250 -2.56 -0.50 -12.12
C PHE A 250 -2.60 -1.96 -11.68
N SER A 251 -3.14 -2.84 -12.55
CA SER A 251 -3.05 -4.28 -12.38
C SER A 251 -1.59 -4.78 -12.42
N PRO A 252 -1.24 -5.88 -11.73
CA PRO A 252 0.12 -6.41 -11.72
C PRO A 252 0.70 -6.75 -13.11
N ASN A 253 -0.14 -7.13 -14.08
CA ASN A 253 0.26 -7.38 -15.47
C ASN A 253 0.46 -6.09 -16.30
N GLY A 254 0.13 -4.92 -15.76
CA GLY A 254 0.24 -3.62 -16.43
C GLY A 254 -0.70 -3.39 -17.60
N HIS A 255 -1.77 -4.18 -17.78
CA HIS A 255 -2.73 -4.04 -18.89
C HIS A 255 -4.01 -3.29 -18.53
N TYR A 256 -4.31 -3.11 -17.24
CA TYR A 256 -5.49 -2.41 -16.76
C TYR A 256 -5.14 -1.37 -15.70
N ALA A 257 -5.92 -0.30 -15.67
CA ALA A 257 -5.89 0.71 -14.62
C ALA A 257 -7.27 0.87 -13.99
N TYR A 258 -7.31 1.25 -12.72
CA TYR A 258 -8.54 1.41 -11.96
C TYR A 258 -8.47 2.69 -11.14
N LEU A 259 -9.47 3.55 -11.29
CA LEU A 259 -9.60 4.83 -10.62
C LEU A 259 -10.75 4.75 -9.61
N ILE A 260 -10.51 5.14 -8.34
CA ILE A 260 -11.59 5.45 -7.40
C ILE A 260 -11.93 6.94 -7.48
N ASN A 261 -13.22 7.25 -7.54
CA ASN A 261 -13.77 8.60 -7.60
C ASN A 261 -14.39 8.98 -6.26
N GLU A 262 -13.96 10.10 -5.67
CA GLU A 262 -14.41 10.53 -4.33
C GLU A 262 -15.90 10.90 -4.31
N LEU A 263 -16.33 11.70 -5.28
CA LEU A 263 -17.63 12.38 -5.26
C LEU A 263 -18.75 11.50 -5.81
N SER A 264 -18.50 10.79 -6.93
CA SER A 264 -19.50 9.86 -7.50
C SER A 264 -19.52 8.49 -6.84
N GLY A 265 -18.51 8.15 -6.03
CA GLY A 265 -18.45 6.87 -5.33
C GLY A 265 -18.23 5.66 -6.24
N THR A 266 -17.68 5.86 -7.45
CA THR A 266 -17.48 4.81 -8.45
C THR A 266 -16.02 4.39 -8.60
N VAL A 267 -15.81 3.14 -8.99
CA VAL A 267 -14.57 2.70 -9.63
C VAL A 267 -14.76 2.71 -11.14
N ILE A 268 -13.81 3.31 -11.87
CA ILE A 268 -13.71 3.20 -13.33
C ILE A 268 -12.55 2.29 -13.67
N ALA A 269 -12.81 1.26 -14.47
CA ALA A 269 -11.81 0.36 -15.01
C ALA A 269 -11.44 0.78 -16.45
N PHE A 270 -10.16 0.73 -16.76
CA PHE A 270 -9.59 1.10 -18.06
C PHE A 270 -8.71 -0.03 -18.59
N GLU A 271 -8.75 -0.27 -19.90
CA GLU A 271 -7.61 -0.83 -20.62
C GLU A 271 -6.50 0.22 -20.66
N TYR A 272 -5.26 -0.18 -20.34
CA TYR A 272 -4.06 0.65 -20.45
C TYR A 272 -3.14 0.13 -21.56
N LYS A 273 -2.64 1.04 -22.41
CA LYS A 273 -1.64 0.70 -23.43
C LYS A 273 -0.80 1.93 -23.82
N ASP A 274 0.52 1.86 -23.59
CA ASP A 274 1.51 2.85 -24.06
C ASP A 274 1.11 4.32 -23.76
N GLY A 275 0.70 4.55 -22.53
CA GLY A 275 0.26 5.87 -22.05
C GLY A 275 -1.19 6.23 -22.35
N ASP A 276 -1.96 5.40 -23.05
CA ASP A 276 -3.38 5.63 -23.30
C ASP A 276 -4.29 4.82 -22.37
N LEU A 277 -5.37 5.47 -21.91
CA LEU A 277 -6.44 4.88 -21.10
C LEU A 277 -7.74 4.83 -21.91
N LYS A 278 -8.37 3.65 -21.96
CA LYS A 278 -9.70 3.45 -22.57
C LYS A 278 -10.63 2.86 -21.53
N GLU A 279 -11.68 3.60 -21.16
CA GLU A 279 -12.70 3.11 -20.22
C GLU A 279 -13.37 1.84 -20.78
N ILE A 280 -13.47 0.82 -19.92
CA ILE A 280 -14.18 -0.44 -20.21
C ILE A 280 -15.39 -0.65 -19.30
N GLN A 281 -15.41 -0.03 -18.12
CA GLN A 281 -16.50 -0.16 -17.15
C GLN A 281 -16.48 0.97 -16.11
N THR A 282 -17.65 1.42 -15.69
CA THR A 282 -17.87 2.15 -14.44
C THR A 282 -18.75 1.31 -13.51
N ILE A 283 -18.38 1.15 -12.24
CA ILE A 283 -19.14 0.38 -11.22
C ILE A 283 -19.18 1.12 -9.88
N ALA A 284 -20.24 0.96 -9.09
CA ALA A 284 -20.39 1.62 -7.78
C ALA A 284 -19.58 0.91 -6.68
N ALA A 285 -18.72 1.65 -5.99
CA ALA A 285 -18.07 1.23 -4.74
C ALA A 285 -18.90 1.66 -3.53
N ASP A 286 -19.31 2.93 -3.50
CA ASP A 286 -20.31 3.47 -2.58
C ASP A 286 -21.72 3.27 -3.16
N THR A 287 -22.63 2.74 -2.35
CA THR A 287 -24.04 2.52 -2.72
C THR A 287 -25.01 3.34 -1.86
N VAL A 288 -24.52 4.24 -1.02
CA VAL A 288 -25.30 5.12 -0.13
C VAL A 288 -25.12 6.62 -0.43
N ASN A 289 -24.36 6.95 -1.47
CA ASN A 289 -24.10 8.33 -1.93
C ASN A 289 -23.58 9.21 -0.78
N ALA A 290 -22.50 8.73 -0.15
CA ALA A 290 -21.72 9.40 0.87
C ALA A 290 -20.81 10.50 0.30
N GLN A 291 -20.41 10.38 -0.98
CA GLN A 291 -19.47 11.30 -1.66
C GLN A 291 -18.12 11.39 -0.94
N GLY A 292 -17.64 10.24 -0.45
CA GLY A 292 -16.48 10.13 0.44
C GLY A 292 -15.58 8.92 0.16
N SER A 293 -15.57 8.37 -1.07
CA SER A 293 -14.63 7.28 -1.39
C SER A 293 -13.17 7.72 -1.28
N ALA A 294 -12.25 6.79 -1.04
CA ALA A 294 -10.88 7.10 -0.67
C ALA A 294 -9.83 6.33 -1.50
N ASP A 295 -9.47 5.12 -1.07
CA ASP A 295 -8.26 4.46 -1.55
C ASP A 295 -8.60 3.23 -2.41
N ILE A 296 -7.65 2.78 -3.23
CA ILE A 296 -7.85 1.67 -4.17
C ILE A 296 -6.59 0.82 -4.33
N HIS A 297 -6.73 -0.49 -4.10
CA HIS A 297 -5.64 -1.45 -4.23
C HIS A 297 -6.12 -2.75 -4.88
N ILE A 298 -5.17 -3.47 -5.47
CA ILE A 298 -5.38 -4.77 -6.09
C ILE A 298 -4.55 -5.79 -5.29
N SER A 299 -5.06 -6.99 -5.08
CA SER A 299 -4.29 -8.07 -4.46
C SER A 299 -3.04 -8.41 -5.30
N PRO A 300 -1.92 -8.87 -4.69
CA PRO A 300 -0.69 -9.18 -5.44
C PRO A 300 -0.87 -10.19 -6.59
N ASP A 301 -1.84 -11.10 -6.46
CA ASP A 301 -2.22 -12.09 -7.49
C ASP A 301 -3.08 -11.52 -8.64
N GLY A 302 -3.48 -10.26 -8.58
CA GLY A 302 -4.28 -9.58 -9.60
C GLY A 302 -5.76 -9.99 -9.65
N LYS A 303 -6.25 -10.83 -8.73
CA LYS A 303 -7.63 -11.37 -8.77
C LYS A 303 -8.70 -10.46 -8.18
N PHE A 304 -8.36 -9.61 -7.21
CA PHE A 304 -9.34 -8.82 -6.47
C PHE A 304 -8.93 -7.35 -6.34
N LEU A 305 -9.93 -6.47 -6.46
CA LEU A 305 -9.81 -5.04 -6.23
C LEU A 305 -10.61 -4.64 -5.00
N TYR A 306 -10.03 -3.73 -4.23
CA TYR A 306 -10.57 -3.19 -2.99
C TYR A 306 -10.68 -1.68 -3.15
N ALA A 307 -11.78 -1.08 -2.70
CA ALA A 307 -11.97 0.37 -2.72
C ALA A 307 -12.62 0.84 -1.41
N SER A 308 -12.03 1.84 -0.73
CA SER A 308 -12.55 2.30 0.57
C SER A 308 -13.55 3.45 0.45
N ASN A 309 -14.55 3.45 1.33
CA ASN A 309 -15.59 4.48 1.47
C ASN A 309 -15.59 5.05 2.88
N ARG A 310 -15.88 6.35 2.99
CA ARG A 310 -15.93 7.10 4.26
C ARG A 310 -17.28 7.80 4.43
N LEU A 311 -17.48 8.44 5.59
CA LEU A 311 -18.59 9.35 5.94
C LEU A 311 -19.93 8.65 6.21
N LYS A 312 -20.30 7.65 5.41
CA LYS A 312 -21.46 6.77 5.67
C LYS A 312 -21.12 5.35 5.24
N ALA A 313 -21.52 4.37 6.04
CA ALA A 313 -21.23 2.95 5.82
C ALA A 313 -19.72 2.68 5.59
N ASP A 314 -18.88 3.39 6.36
CA ASP A 314 -17.41 3.33 6.30
C ASP A 314 -16.90 1.89 6.21
N GLY A 315 -16.11 1.61 5.19
CA GLY A 315 -15.75 0.25 4.83
C GLY A 315 -15.02 0.10 3.51
N ILE A 316 -14.81 -1.15 3.11
CA ILE A 316 -14.14 -1.57 1.87
C ILE A 316 -15.14 -2.29 0.96
N ALA A 317 -15.36 -1.77 -0.24
CA ALA A 317 -16.01 -2.50 -1.33
C ALA A 317 -15.02 -3.48 -1.96
N ILE A 318 -15.46 -4.72 -2.18
CA ILE A 318 -14.64 -5.83 -2.67
C ILE A 318 -15.16 -6.27 -4.03
N PHE A 319 -14.27 -6.37 -5.01
CA PHE A 319 -14.57 -6.76 -6.39
C PHE A 319 -13.63 -7.88 -6.85
N SER A 320 -14.16 -8.88 -7.55
CA SER A 320 -13.34 -9.77 -8.37
C SER A 320 -13.01 -9.11 -9.71
N ILE A 321 -11.78 -9.32 -10.18
CA ILE A 321 -11.29 -8.87 -11.47
C ILE A 321 -11.40 -10.05 -12.45
N HIS A 322 -12.07 -9.85 -13.58
CA HIS A 322 -12.14 -10.83 -14.64
C HIS A 322 -10.81 -10.90 -15.40
N PRO A 323 -10.14 -12.06 -15.49
CA PRO A 323 -8.73 -12.15 -15.91
C PRO A 323 -8.48 -11.69 -17.36
N ASP A 324 -9.40 -11.97 -18.28
CA ASP A 324 -9.20 -11.74 -19.72
C ASP A 324 -9.56 -10.32 -20.20
N ASN A 325 -10.26 -9.53 -19.38
CA ASN A 325 -10.79 -8.22 -19.80
C ASN A 325 -10.75 -7.13 -18.72
N GLY A 326 -10.28 -7.41 -17.51
CA GLY A 326 -10.14 -6.43 -16.42
C GLY A 326 -11.46 -5.92 -15.83
N MET A 327 -12.62 -6.45 -16.24
CA MET A 327 -13.90 -6.00 -15.71
C MET A 327 -14.10 -6.46 -14.26
N LEU A 328 -14.75 -5.62 -13.47
CA LEU A 328 -15.05 -5.82 -12.06
C LEU A 328 -16.46 -6.38 -11.84
N ALA A 329 -16.58 -7.36 -10.94
CA ALA A 329 -17.86 -7.78 -10.37
C ALA A 329 -17.80 -7.67 -8.84
N LYS A 330 -18.85 -7.12 -8.20
CA LYS A 330 -18.87 -6.94 -6.74
C LYS A 330 -18.95 -8.30 -6.04
N ALA A 331 -17.93 -8.63 -5.26
CA ALA A 331 -17.81 -9.87 -4.51
C ALA A 331 -18.28 -9.72 -3.04
N GLY A 332 -18.14 -8.53 -2.46
CA GLY A 332 -18.52 -8.30 -1.06
C GLY A 332 -18.40 -6.85 -0.60
N TYR A 333 -18.56 -6.66 0.71
CA TYR A 333 -18.34 -5.41 1.42
C TYR A 333 -17.92 -5.70 2.86
N GLN A 334 -16.87 -5.03 3.34
CA GLN A 334 -16.41 -5.13 4.73
C GLN A 334 -16.62 -3.79 5.42
N LEU A 335 -17.37 -3.76 6.52
CA LEU A 335 -17.46 -2.57 7.38
C LEU A 335 -16.17 -2.42 8.19
N THR A 336 -15.72 -1.18 8.40
CA THR A 336 -14.49 -0.86 9.15
C THR A 336 -14.77 0.12 10.29
N GLY A 337 -13.72 0.50 11.01
CA GLY A 337 -13.67 1.74 11.77
C GLY A 337 -13.88 2.96 10.87
N ILE A 338 -14.07 4.11 11.50
CA ILE A 338 -14.54 5.33 10.85
C ILE A 338 -13.40 6.01 10.07
N HIS A 339 -13.75 6.50 8.89
CA HIS A 339 -12.88 7.23 7.97
C HIS A 339 -11.65 6.42 7.49
N PRO A 340 -11.84 5.28 6.78
CA PRO A 340 -10.77 4.48 6.18
C PRO A 340 -10.13 5.19 4.97
N ARG A 341 -9.35 6.25 5.21
CA ARG A 341 -8.74 7.11 4.16
C ARG A 341 -7.63 6.41 3.37
N ASN A 342 -7.01 5.38 3.93
CA ASN A 342 -6.01 4.57 3.28
C ASN A 342 -6.04 3.13 3.83
N PHE A 343 -5.63 2.20 2.99
CA PHE A 343 -5.32 0.84 3.42
C PHE A 343 -4.13 0.30 2.62
N ILE A 344 -3.64 -0.89 2.95
CA ILE A 344 -2.60 -1.58 2.21
C ILE A 344 -2.83 -3.09 2.27
N ILE A 345 -2.32 -3.82 1.28
CA ILE A 345 -2.29 -5.29 1.24
C ILE A 345 -0.84 -5.74 1.40
N THR A 346 -0.60 -6.81 2.18
CA THR A 346 0.76 -7.36 2.36
C THR A 346 1.33 -7.94 1.05
N PRO A 347 2.66 -7.93 0.83
CA PRO A 347 3.31 -8.55 -0.32
C PRO A 347 2.95 -10.02 -0.56
N ASN A 348 2.88 -10.86 0.48
CA ASN A 348 2.41 -12.25 0.38
C ASN A 348 0.92 -12.35 0.04
N GLY A 349 0.17 -11.25 0.16
CA GLY A 349 -1.26 -11.22 -0.07
C GLY A 349 -2.06 -11.99 0.96
N LYS A 350 -1.66 -12.05 2.23
CA LYS A 350 -2.44 -12.66 3.31
C LYS A 350 -3.28 -11.67 4.11
N TYR A 351 -2.79 -10.44 4.34
CA TYR A 351 -3.50 -9.44 5.15
C TYR A 351 -3.82 -8.16 4.36
N LEU A 352 -4.89 -7.48 4.78
CA LEU A 352 -5.26 -6.14 4.38
C LEU A 352 -5.41 -5.27 5.64
N LEU A 353 -4.66 -4.18 5.72
CA LEU A 353 -4.58 -3.30 6.89
C LEU A 353 -5.27 -1.97 6.57
N VAL A 354 -6.25 -1.55 7.38
CA VAL A 354 -7.08 -0.34 7.11
C VAL A 354 -6.82 0.75 8.13
N ALA A 355 -6.29 1.89 7.70
CA ALA A 355 -6.08 3.07 8.54
C ALA A 355 -7.40 3.85 8.73
N CYS A 356 -8.05 3.65 9.88
CA CYS A 356 -9.32 4.27 10.24
C CYS A 356 -9.06 5.56 11.04
N ARG A 357 -8.93 6.69 10.33
CA ARG A 357 -8.49 7.98 10.90
C ARG A 357 -9.27 8.39 12.14
N ASP A 358 -10.60 8.26 12.12
CA ASP A 358 -11.47 8.79 13.18
C ASP A 358 -11.75 7.74 14.28
N SER A 359 -11.33 6.50 14.08
CA SER A 359 -11.32 5.45 15.12
C SER A 359 -9.95 5.30 15.81
N ASN A 360 -8.91 6.01 15.37
CA ASN A 360 -7.56 5.94 15.93
C ASN A 360 -6.97 4.52 16.02
N VAL A 361 -7.22 3.73 14.96
CA VAL A 361 -6.70 2.37 14.79
C VAL A 361 -6.32 2.10 13.34
N ILE A 362 -5.34 1.24 13.15
CA ILE A 362 -5.22 0.41 11.94
C ILE A 362 -5.82 -0.94 12.27
N GLN A 363 -6.91 -1.30 11.59
CA GLN A 363 -7.51 -2.62 11.71
C GLN A 363 -6.79 -3.62 10.79
N VAL A 364 -6.68 -4.87 11.22
CA VAL A 364 -6.00 -5.93 10.48
C VAL A 364 -7.01 -6.99 10.06
N TYR A 365 -7.12 -7.22 8.76
CA TYR A 365 -8.00 -8.23 8.17
C TYR A 365 -7.19 -9.33 7.50
N GLU A 366 -7.45 -10.60 7.84
CA GLU A 366 -7.02 -11.73 7.01
C GLU A 366 -7.89 -11.78 5.75
N ARG A 367 -7.26 -12.11 4.61
CA ARG A 367 -7.91 -12.10 3.30
C ARG A 367 -7.97 -13.50 2.71
N ASP A 368 -9.19 -13.93 2.40
CA ASP A 368 -9.42 -15.13 1.60
C ASP A 368 -8.95 -14.88 0.15
N THR A 369 -8.01 -15.69 -0.34
CA THR A 369 -7.39 -15.55 -1.67
C THR A 369 -8.24 -16.12 -2.81
N ASP A 370 -9.30 -16.86 -2.51
CA ASP A 370 -10.23 -17.46 -3.47
C ASP A 370 -11.55 -16.69 -3.56
N THR A 371 -12.01 -16.08 -2.46
CA THR A 371 -13.25 -15.26 -2.44
C THR A 371 -13.00 -13.74 -2.37
N GLY A 372 -11.80 -13.31 -1.97
CA GLY A 372 -11.45 -11.91 -1.74
C GLY A 372 -12.08 -11.30 -0.48
N LEU A 373 -12.84 -12.09 0.29
CA LEU A 373 -13.49 -11.62 1.50
C LEU A 373 -12.47 -11.38 2.62
N LEU A 374 -12.86 -10.52 3.57
CA LEU A 374 -12.03 -10.05 4.67
C LEU A 374 -12.59 -10.57 6.00
N THR A 375 -11.70 -11.00 6.88
CA THR A 375 -12.04 -11.40 8.26
C THR A 375 -11.18 -10.59 9.23
N ASP A 376 -11.82 -9.82 10.10
CA ASP A 376 -11.13 -9.04 11.15
C ASP A 376 -10.46 -10.00 12.14
N VAL A 377 -9.13 -9.92 12.27
CA VAL A 377 -8.37 -10.75 13.24
C VAL A 377 -8.31 -10.14 14.64
N GLN A 378 -8.90 -8.96 14.84
CA GLN A 378 -8.99 -8.25 16.14
C GLN A 378 -7.62 -7.89 16.73
N GLN A 379 -6.63 -7.63 15.88
CA GLN A 379 -5.26 -7.24 16.24
C GLN A 379 -4.99 -5.74 15.98
N ASP A 380 -5.95 -4.89 16.35
CA ASP A 380 -5.93 -3.44 16.10
C ASP A 380 -4.65 -2.74 16.59
N ILE A 381 -3.98 -2.03 15.68
CA ILE A 381 -2.78 -1.23 15.96
C ILE A 381 -3.22 0.19 16.30
N LYS A 382 -3.05 0.61 17.56
CA LYS A 382 -3.49 1.92 18.03
C LYS A 382 -2.53 3.02 17.57
N VAL A 383 -3.05 3.98 16.82
CA VAL A 383 -2.35 5.19 16.32
C VAL A 383 -3.35 6.33 16.28
N ASP A 384 -2.98 7.55 16.68
CA ASP A 384 -3.87 8.70 16.50
C ASP A 384 -3.87 9.15 15.02
N LYS A 385 -5.07 9.25 14.43
CA LYS A 385 -5.33 9.71 13.05
C LYS A 385 -4.44 9.09 11.96
N PRO A 386 -4.32 7.75 11.85
CA PRO A 386 -3.57 7.11 10.78
C PRO A 386 -4.25 7.35 9.43
N VAL A 387 -3.48 7.71 8.41
CA VAL A 387 -3.99 8.04 7.06
C VAL A 387 -3.08 7.60 5.91
N CYS A 388 -1.92 7.01 6.19
CA CYS A 388 -1.08 6.34 5.20
C CYS A 388 -0.38 5.13 5.83
N ILE A 389 -0.32 4.01 5.12
CA ILE A 389 0.44 2.82 5.47
C ILE A 389 1.33 2.46 4.28
N LYS A 390 2.61 2.18 4.53
CA LYS A 390 3.56 1.60 3.56
C LYS A 390 4.35 0.48 4.20
N PHE A 391 4.65 -0.56 3.43
CA PHE A 391 5.64 -1.56 3.80
C PHE A 391 6.99 -1.24 3.14
N VAL A 392 8.07 -1.52 3.85
CA VAL A 392 9.43 -1.62 3.31
C VAL A 392 9.82 -3.09 3.39
N PRO A 393 9.77 -3.82 2.25
CA PRO A 393 10.09 -5.25 2.18
C PRO A 393 11.58 -5.51 2.42
#